data_AF-A0AAU6EEN7-F1
#
_entry.id   AF-A0AAU6EEN7-F1
#
_cell.length_a   1.000
_cell.length_b   1.000
_cell.length_c   1.000
_cell.angle_alpha   90.00
_cell.angle_beta   90.00
_cell.angle_gamma   90.00
#
_symmetry.space_group_name_H-M   'P 1'
#
loop_
_entity.id
_entity.type
_entity.pdbx_description
1 polymer ?
#
loop_
_entity_poly.entity_id
_entity_poly.type
_entity_poly.pdbx_seq_one_letter_code
_entity_poly.pdbx_strand_id
1 'polypeptide(L)'
;MLPVTKIATGFLFAFCAFRLNGLDLLFDPVGWFLCVSGLSQLQRSADDPFGRARSFAVATLCASLAAMVVSGAPSNGLLTLSPVEHGIGIANTAGALITVWLSADAVIRQIRPRGDISRVALLDVLRWAVVSLGVLGMLVGYGYADLGPVLPVVWFAAVLALIVVLYRSAHLPCLSPIWGPVVI
;
A
#
# COMPACT_ATOMS: atom_id res chain seq x y z
N MET A 1 -17.69 7.08 -2.87
CA MET A 1 -16.69 6.10 -3.35
C MET A 1 -16.83 4.82 -2.55
N LEU A 2 -16.74 3.66 -3.20
CA LEU A 2 -16.72 2.37 -2.50
C LEU A 2 -15.41 2.22 -1.71
N PRO A 3 -15.40 1.53 -0.56
CA PRO A 3 -14.22 1.43 0.30
C PRO A 3 -12.98 0.86 -0.41
N VAL A 4 -13.15 -0.20 -1.21
CA VAL A 4 -12.05 -0.80 -1.97
C VAL A 4 -11.54 0.14 -3.07
N THR A 5 -12.41 0.96 -3.65
CA THR A 5 -12.00 2.04 -4.56
C THR A 5 -11.06 3.00 -3.83
N LYS A 6 -11.38 3.40 -2.59
CA LYS A 6 -10.49 4.27 -1.79
C LYS A 6 -9.13 3.64 -1.53
N ILE A 7 -9.08 2.33 -1.23
CA ILE A 7 -7.82 1.60 -1.04
C ILE A 7 -7.00 1.60 -2.33
N ALA A 8 -7.63 1.27 -3.47
CA ALA A 8 -6.98 1.27 -4.77
C ALA A 8 -6.49 2.66 -5.19
N THR A 9 -7.28 3.71 -4.93
CA THR A 9 -6.87 5.11 -5.13
C THR A 9 -5.73 5.49 -4.19
N GLY A 10 -5.74 5.01 -2.95
CA GLY A 10 -4.65 5.23 -1.99
C GLY A 10 -3.34 4.63 -2.47
N PHE A 11 -3.35 3.39 -2.97
CA PHE A 11 -2.19 2.77 -3.60
C PHE A 11 -1.74 3.51 -4.87
N LEU A 12 -2.68 4.00 -5.68
CA LEU A 12 -2.33 4.82 -6.84
C LEU A 12 -1.55 6.07 -6.42
N PHE A 13 -1.99 6.80 -5.38
CA PHE A 13 -1.26 7.96 -4.89
C PHE A 13 0.08 7.60 -4.26
N ALA A 14 0.14 6.55 -3.43
CA ALA A 14 1.36 6.14 -2.74
C ALA A 14 2.44 5.53 -3.66
N PHE A 15 2.07 4.97 -4.81
CA PHE A 15 3.03 4.30 -5.71
C PHE A 15 3.18 4.95 -7.09
N CYS A 16 2.16 5.66 -7.58
CA CYS A 16 2.14 6.26 -8.92
C CYS A 16 2.20 7.78 -8.93
N ALA A 17 2.34 8.45 -7.77
CA ALA A 17 2.77 9.84 -7.77
C ALA A 17 4.16 9.88 -8.41
N PHE A 18 4.16 10.23 -9.70
CA PHE A 18 5.34 10.35 -10.54
C PHE A 18 6.34 11.22 -9.80
N ARG A 19 7.52 10.65 -9.49
CA ARG A 19 8.63 11.30 -8.79
C ARG A 19 9.20 12.50 -9.55
N LEU A 20 8.36 13.49 -9.81
CA LEU A 20 8.58 14.67 -10.62
C LEU A 20 8.51 15.86 -9.66
N ASN A 21 9.67 16.17 -9.06
CA ASN A 21 9.94 17.44 -8.36
C ASN A 21 9.42 17.60 -6.92
N GLY A 22 9.72 16.68 -6.00
CA GLY A 22 9.75 16.98 -4.55
C GLY A 22 8.39 17.22 -3.87
N LEU A 23 7.32 17.43 -4.64
CA LEU A 23 5.92 17.36 -4.23
C LEU A 23 5.48 15.91 -3.91
N ASP A 24 6.30 14.93 -4.26
CA ASP A 24 6.06 13.49 -4.10
C ASP A 24 5.88 13.06 -2.65
N LEU A 25 6.57 13.75 -1.73
CA LEU A 25 6.47 13.51 -0.29
C LEU A 25 5.07 13.77 0.26
N LEU A 26 4.26 14.62 -0.38
CA LEU A 26 2.87 14.90 0.04
C LEU A 26 1.90 13.81 -0.41
N PHE A 27 2.18 13.11 -1.52
CA PHE A 27 1.25 12.14 -2.07
C PHE A 27 1.27 10.81 -1.32
N ASP A 28 2.40 10.43 -0.73
CA ASP A 28 2.52 9.25 0.14
C ASP A 28 1.53 9.28 1.32
N PRO A 29 1.56 10.29 2.23
CA PRO A 29 0.64 10.32 3.35
C PRO A 29 -0.82 10.47 2.90
N VAL A 30 -1.10 11.18 1.81
CA VAL A 30 -2.45 11.24 1.24
C VAL A 30 -2.92 9.86 0.78
N GLY A 31 -2.05 9.11 0.10
CA GLY A 31 -2.32 7.74 -0.35
C GLY A 31 -2.59 6.79 0.81
N TRP A 32 -1.76 6.83 1.86
CA TRP A 32 -1.96 6.00 3.05
C TRP A 32 -3.21 6.41 3.84
N PHE A 33 -3.53 7.70 3.92
CA PHE A 33 -4.77 8.17 4.54
C PHE A 33 -6.01 7.63 3.82
N LEU A 34 -6.02 7.61 2.48
CA LEU A 34 -7.09 7.00 1.69
C LEU A 34 -7.20 5.49 1.95
N CYS A 35 -6.07 4.78 2.07
CA CYS A 35 -6.06 3.37 2.46
C CYS A 35 -6.68 3.17 3.84
N VAL A 36 -6.28 3.96 4.84
CA VAL A 36 -6.84 3.92 6.21
C VAL A 36 -8.34 4.16 6.19
N SER A 37 -8.82 5.15 5.42
CA SER A 37 -10.24 5.47 5.28
C SER A 37 -11.04 4.35 4.61
N GLY A 38 -10.46 3.69 3.59
CA GLY A 38 -11.11 2.56 2.93
C GLY A 38 -11.17 1.32 3.83
N LEU A 39 -10.07 1.01 4.52
CA LEU A 39 -9.97 -0.13 5.43
C LEU A 39 -10.87 0.03 6.65
N SER A 40 -10.97 1.23 7.23
CA SER A 40 -11.85 1.49 8.38
C SER A 40 -13.33 1.30 8.04
N GLN A 41 -13.74 1.53 6.81
CA GLN A 41 -15.12 1.31 6.35
C GLN A 41 -15.45 -0.17 6.13
N LEU A 42 -14.44 -1.02 5.93
CA LEU A 42 -14.60 -2.48 5.77
C LEU A 42 -14.41 -3.23 7.08
N GLN A 43 -13.75 -2.60 8.05
CA GLN A 43 -13.51 -3.13 9.38
C GLN A 43 -14.84 -3.28 10.16
N ARG A 44 -15.08 -4.49 10.67
CA ARG A 44 -16.17 -4.85 11.59
C ARG A 44 -15.68 -4.96 13.03
N SER A 45 -14.42 -5.34 13.25
CA SER A 45 -13.80 -5.39 14.58
C SER A 45 -12.30 -5.09 14.54
N ALA A 46 -11.67 -4.81 15.69
CA ALA A 46 -10.23 -4.55 15.79
C ALA A 46 -9.38 -5.73 15.28
N ASP A 47 -9.82 -6.96 15.54
CA ASP A 47 -9.08 -8.18 15.27
C ASP A 47 -9.35 -8.80 13.89
N ASP A 48 -10.26 -8.21 13.10
CA ASP A 48 -10.51 -8.72 11.76
C ASP A 48 -9.36 -8.37 10.78
N PRO A 49 -9.27 -9.06 9.63
CA PRO A 49 -8.19 -8.84 8.66
C PRO A 49 -8.07 -7.39 8.18
N PHE A 50 -9.19 -6.66 8.08
CA PHE A 50 -9.19 -5.25 7.68
C PHE A 50 -8.70 -4.33 8.79
N GLY A 51 -8.99 -4.64 10.06
CA GLY A 51 -8.47 -3.96 11.24
C GLY A 51 -6.95 -4.09 11.36
N ARG A 52 -6.41 -5.29 11.11
CA ARG A 52 -4.96 -5.50 11.04
C ARG A 52 -4.33 -4.76 9.87
N ALA A 53 -4.92 -4.81 8.67
CA ALA A 53 -4.42 -4.04 7.53
C ALA A 53 -4.43 -2.53 7.83
N ARG A 54 -5.48 -2.05 8.50
CA ARG A 54 -5.62 -0.64 8.89
C ARG A 54 -4.53 -0.19 9.86
N SER A 55 -4.20 -0.97 10.88
CA SER A 55 -3.17 -0.57 11.85
C SER A 55 -1.80 -0.39 11.19
N PHE A 56 -1.44 -1.27 10.25
CA PHE A 56 -0.23 -1.11 9.44
C PHE A 56 -0.30 0.07 8.48
N ALA A 57 -1.47 0.32 7.87
CA ALA A 57 -1.66 1.52 7.04
C ALA A 57 -1.49 2.82 7.85
N VAL A 58 -1.97 2.86 9.11
CA VAL A 58 -1.76 3.98 10.02
C VAL A 58 -0.28 4.13 10.39
N ALA A 59 0.41 3.03 10.70
CA ALA A 59 1.83 3.07 10.99
C ALA A 59 2.65 3.58 9.79
N THR A 60 2.28 3.16 8.58
CA THR A 60 2.92 3.59 7.32
C THR A 60 2.63 5.06 7.04
N LEU A 61 1.40 5.52 7.28
CA LEU A 61 1.04 6.95 7.23
C LEU A 61 1.91 7.78 8.17
N CYS A 62 2.08 7.34 9.42
CA CYS A 62 2.95 8.02 10.39
C CYS A 62 4.41 8.04 9.93
N ALA A 63 4.92 6.93 9.39
CA ALA A 63 6.28 6.85 8.85
C ALA A 63 6.47 7.80 7.65
N SER A 64 5.49 7.87 6.74
CA SER A 64 5.49 8.80 5.61
C SER A 64 5.48 10.26 6.08
N LEU A 65 4.65 10.61 7.06
CA LEU A 65 4.66 11.96 7.66
C LEU A 65 5.99 12.29 8.35
N ALA A 66 6.59 11.34 9.05
CA ALA A 66 7.91 11.52 9.65
C ALA A 66 8.99 11.76 8.58
N ALA A 67 8.94 11.01 7.48
CA ALA A 67 9.84 11.19 6.34
C ALA A 67 9.71 12.59 5.72
N MET A 68 8.49 13.13 5.63
CA MET A 68 8.26 14.51 5.19
C MET A 68 8.93 15.55 6.08
N VAL A 69 8.77 15.41 7.40
CA VAL A 69 9.32 16.37 8.38
C VAL A 69 10.85 16.37 8.34
N VAL A 70 11.46 15.17 8.26
CA VAL A 70 12.92 15.04 8.21
C VAL A 70 13.48 15.59 6.89
N SER A 71 12.82 15.34 5.77
CA SER A 71 13.25 15.83 4.44
C SER A 71 13.05 17.34 4.25
N GLY A 72 12.19 17.98 5.05
CA GLY A 72 11.91 19.42 4.99
C GLY A 72 12.81 20.29 5.89
N ALA A 73 13.70 19.70 6.68
CA ALA A 73 14.63 20.45 7.51
C ALA A 73 15.73 21.11 6.65
N PRO A 74 16.09 22.39 6.87
CA PRO A 74 17.17 23.03 6.12
C PRO A 74 18.47 22.26 6.36
N SER A 75 18.96 21.61 5.30
CA SER A 75 20.21 20.88 5.31
C SER A 75 21.36 21.90 5.48
N ASN A 76 21.73 22.17 6.72
CA ASN A 76 22.98 22.86 7.01
C ASN A 76 24.12 21.92 6.59
N GLY A 77 24.58 22.14 5.36
CA GLY A 77 25.65 21.46 4.64
C GLY A 77 26.44 20.40 5.40
N LEU A 78 26.06 19.14 5.23
CA LEU A 78 27.00 18.03 5.10
C LEU A 78 26.28 16.85 4.42
N LEU A 79 26.87 16.35 3.35
CA LEU A 79 26.44 15.18 2.57
C LEU A 79 26.63 13.87 3.36
N THR A 80 26.03 13.78 4.54
CA THR A 80 25.89 12.55 5.31
C THR A 80 24.41 12.27 5.44
N LEU A 81 23.90 11.35 4.63
CA LEU A 81 22.60 10.70 4.87
C LEU A 81 22.58 10.28 6.35
N SER A 82 21.72 10.93 7.13
CA SER A 82 21.62 10.59 8.54
C SER A 82 21.17 9.13 8.63
N PRO A 83 21.74 8.29 9.52
CA PRO A 83 21.25 6.92 9.72
C PRO A 83 19.76 6.88 10.07
N VAL A 84 19.23 7.99 10.60
CA VAL A 84 17.80 8.20 10.86
C VAL A 84 16.98 8.31 9.57
N GLU A 85 17.42 9.09 8.58
CA GLU A 85 16.75 9.19 7.27
C GLU A 85 16.71 7.84 6.57
N HIS A 86 17.83 7.12 6.64
CA HIS A 86 17.94 5.79 6.05
C HIS A 86 17.02 4.77 6.73
N GLY A 87 16.98 4.77 8.07
CA GLY A 87 16.07 3.91 8.85
C GLY A 87 14.59 4.20 8.57
N ILE A 88 14.22 5.47 8.44
CA ILE A 88 12.85 5.88 8.09
C ILE A 88 12.49 5.41 6.67
N GLY A 89 13.42 5.51 5.71
CA GLY A 89 13.21 5.02 4.35
C GLY A 89 12.92 3.51 4.30
N ILE A 90 13.69 2.72 5.06
CA ILE A 90 13.46 1.26 5.20
C ILE A 90 12.10 0.99 5.82
N ALA A 91 11.80 1.63 6.95
CA ALA A 91 10.57 1.42 7.68
C ALA A 91 9.34 1.79 6.84
N ASN A 92 9.41 2.89 6.09
CA ASN A 92 8.34 3.31 5.18
C ASN A 92 8.13 2.29 4.05
N THR A 93 9.20 1.83 3.42
CA THR A 93 9.12 0.87 2.32
C THR A 93 8.63 -0.50 2.81
N ALA A 94 9.12 -0.99 3.96
CA ALA A 94 8.65 -2.23 4.57
C ALA A 94 7.18 -2.11 5.00
N GLY A 95 6.80 -0.99 5.63
CA GLY A 95 5.42 -0.68 6.01
C GLY A 95 4.48 -0.68 4.81
N ALA A 96 4.90 -0.10 3.68
CA ALA A 96 4.15 -0.09 2.44
C ALA A 96 3.90 -1.50 1.91
N LEU A 97 4.93 -2.35 1.84
CA LEU A 97 4.79 -3.74 1.38
C LEU A 97 3.90 -4.57 2.30
N ILE A 98 4.05 -4.43 3.62
CA ILE A 98 3.21 -5.12 4.60
C ILE A 98 1.75 -4.64 4.49
N THR A 99 1.53 -3.34 4.31
CA THR A 99 0.18 -2.77 4.16
C THR A 99 -0.49 -3.29 2.89
N VAL A 100 0.23 -3.34 1.76
CA VAL A 100 -0.27 -3.93 0.51
C VAL A 100 -0.63 -5.40 0.71
N TRP A 101 0.28 -6.16 1.33
CA TRP A 101 0.09 -7.58 1.62
C TRP A 101 -1.18 -7.84 2.43
N LEU A 102 -1.33 -7.16 3.56
CA LEU A 102 -2.46 -7.34 4.48
C LEU A 102 -3.77 -6.87 3.86
N SER A 103 -3.74 -5.76 3.12
CA SER A 103 -4.93 -5.23 2.43
C SER A 103 -5.43 -6.21 1.36
N ALA A 104 -4.52 -6.76 0.54
CA ALA A 104 -4.86 -7.77 -0.44
C ALA A 104 -5.33 -9.09 0.22
N ASP A 105 -4.68 -9.53 1.31
CA ASP A 105 -5.10 -10.71 2.08
C ASP A 105 -6.53 -10.57 2.62
N ALA A 106 -6.86 -9.40 3.19
CA ALA A 106 -8.19 -9.12 3.71
C ALA A 106 -9.26 -9.17 2.60
N VAL A 107 -8.98 -8.57 1.44
CA VAL A 107 -9.86 -8.64 0.27
C VAL A 107 -10.02 -10.09 -0.23
N ILE A 108 -8.93 -10.86 -0.33
CA ILE A 108 -8.96 -12.27 -0.73
C ILE A 108 -9.83 -13.09 0.22
N ARG A 109 -9.66 -12.94 1.54
CA ARG A 109 -10.46 -13.65 2.56
C ARG A 109 -11.94 -13.28 2.48
N GLN A 110 -12.27 -12.06 2.08
CA GLN A 110 -13.65 -11.62 1.90
C GLN A 110 -14.29 -12.22 0.63
N ILE A 111 -13.52 -12.35 -0.46
CA ILE A 111 -14.00 -12.86 -1.76
C ILE A 111 -14.08 -14.39 -1.79
N ARG A 112 -13.11 -15.09 -1.17
CA ARG A 112 -12.97 -16.56 -1.23
C ARG A 112 -14.25 -17.33 -0.88
N PRO A 113 -15.00 -17.01 0.19
CA PRO A 113 -16.23 -17.72 0.54
C PRO A 113 -17.34 -17.64 -0.52
N ARG A 114 -17.22 -16.71 -1.49
CA ARG A 114 -18.22 -16.49 -2.55
C ARG A 114 -17.94 -17.28 -3.83
N GLY A 115 -16.90 -18.11 -3.85
CA GLY A 115 -16.60 -19.01 -4.97
C GLY A 115 -15.94 -18.35 -6.18
N ASP A 116 -15.53 -17.09 -6.10
CA ASP A 116 -14.79 -16.42 -7.20
C ASP A 116 -13.29 -16.79 -7.14
N ILE A 117 -13.00 -18.03 -7.48
CA ILE A 117 -11.66 -18.65 -7.38
C ILE A 117 -10.66 -17.96 -8.31
N SER A 118 -11.10 -17.51 -9.50
CA SER A 118 -10.22 -16.89 -10.50
C SER A 118 -9.69 -15.53 -10.03
N ARG A 119 -10.56 -14.67 -9.46
CA ARG A 119 -10.13 -13.39 -8.90
C ARG A 119 -9.26 -13.56 -7.65
N VAL A 120 -9.58 -14.52 -6.81
CA VAL A 120 -8.77 -14.84 -5.62
C VAL A 120 -7.36 -15.28 -6.04
N ALA A 121 -7.24 -16.17 -7.02
CA ALA A 121 -5.94 -16.61 -7.51
C ALA A 121 -5.15 -15.46 -8.13
N LEU A 122 -5.80 -14.61 -8.94
CA LEU A 122 -5.15 -13.45 -9.54
C LEU A 122 -4.66 -12.45 -8.49
N LEU A 123 -5.49 -12.12 -7.49
CA LEU A 123 -5.10 -11.24 -6.39
C LEU A 123 -3.95 -11.83 -5.56
N ASP A 124 -3.96 -13.14 -5.33
CA ASP A 124 -2.90 -13.81 -4.57
C ASP A 124 -1.56 -13.78 -5.32
N VAL A 125 -1.58 -14.07 -6.63
CA VAL A 125 -0.39 -13.97 -7.50
C VAL A 125 0.14 -12.53 -7.54
N LEU A 126 -0.74 -11.54 -7.71
CA LEU A 126 -0.33 -10.13 -7.76
C LEU A 126 0.22 -9.65 -6.41
N ARG A 127 -0.41 -10.07 -5.30
CA ARG A 127 0.07 -9.78 -3.95
C ARG A 127 1.49 -10.30 -3.75
N TRP A 128 1.75 -11.56 -4.11
CA TRP A 128 3.09 -12.15 -4.04
C TRP A 128 4.08 -11.45 -4.96
N ALA A 129 3.69 -11.19 -6.21
CA ALA A 129 4.56 -10.51 -7.18
C ALA A 129 5.01 -9.14 -6.68
N VAL A 130 4.08 -8.30 -6.19
CA VAL A 130 4.40 -6.96 -5.69
C VAL A 130 5.36 -7.02 -4.49
N VAL A 131 5.12 -7.93 -3.54
CA VAL A 131 5.98 -8.05 -2.35
C VAL A 131 7.34 -8.64 -2.68
N SER A 132 7.41 -9.74 -3.43
CA SER A 132 8.69 -10.37 -3.79
C SER A 132 9.55 -9.45 -4.64
N LEU A 133 8.98 -8.79 -5.64
CA LEU A 133 9.70 -7.82 -6.47
C LEU A 133 10.09 -6.56 -5.66
N GLY A 134 9.25 -6.14 -4.70
CA GLY A 134 9.57 -5.02 -3.81
C GLY A 134 10.73 -5.32 -2.86
N VAL A 135 10.74 -6.51 -2.26
CA VAL A 135 11.87 -6.99 -1.43
C VAL A 135 13.15 -7.12 -2.26
N LEU A 136 13.04 -7.67 -3.48
CA LEU A 136 14.17 -7.75 -4.40
C LEU A 136 14.67 -6.34 -4.79
N GLY A 137 13.76 -5.38 -4.98
CA GLY A 137 14.09 -3.98 -5.23
C GLY A 137 14.84 -3.33 -4.09
N MET A 138 14.48 -3.62 -2.83
CA MET A 138 15.27 -3.18 -1.68
C MET A 138 16.69 -3.75 -1.76
N LEU A 139 16.85 -5.05 -1.98
CA LEU A 139 18.16 -5.69 -2.07
C LEU A 139 19.05 -5.08 -3.17
N VAL A 140 18.48 -4.78 -4.34
CA VAL A 140 19.17 -4.04 -5.41
C VAL A 140 19.56 -2.64 -4.97
N GLY A 141 18.66 -1.90 -4.32
CA GLY A 141 18.96 -0.58 -3.77
C GLY A 141 20.09 -0.56 -2.73
N TYR A 142 20.33 -1.71 -2.08
CA TYR A 142 21.45 -1.94 -1.16
C TYR A 142 22.73 -2.43 -1.82
N GLY A 143 22.73 -2.64 -3.14
CA GLY A 143 23.88 -3.14 -3.88
C GLY A 143 24.10 -4.65 -3.77
N TYR A 144 23.12 -5.41 -3.25
CA TYR A 144 23.23 -6.88 -3.18
C TYR A 144 22.93 -7.59 -4.51
N ALA A 145 22.38 -6.88 -5.49
CA ALA A 145 22.11 -7.40 -6.83
C ALA A 145 22.10 -6.26 -7.87
N ASP A 146 22.50 -6.57 -9.11
CA ASP A 146 22.41 -5.65 -10.24
C ASP A 146 21.42 -6.20 -11.28
N LEU A 147 20.17 -5.75 -11.16
CA LEU A 147 19.05 -6.17 -12.03
C LEU A 147 18.66 -5.09 -13.04
N GLY A 148 19.40 -3.97 -13.08
CA GLY A 148 19.17 -2.86 -13.97
C GLY A 148 17.74 -2.26 -13.89
N PRO A 149 17.31 -1.54 -14.93
CA PRO A 149 16.01 -0.85 -14.96
C PRO A 149 14.81 -1.79 -15.17
N VAL A 150 15.04 -3.07 -15.44
CA VAL A 150 13.96 -4.04 -15.70
C VAL A 150 13.14 -4.28 -14.43
N LEU A 151 13.80 -4.43 -13.29
CA LEU A 151 13.14 -4.72 -12.01
C LEU A 151 12.11 -3.64 -11.61
N PRO A 152 12.43 -2.33 -11.56
CA PRO A 152 11.45 -1.33 -11.19
C PRO A 152 10.28 -1.23 -12.18
N VAL A 153 10.51 -1.48 -13.47
CA VAL A 153 9.44 -1.49 -14.49
C VAL A 153 8.46 -2.64 -14.25
N VAL A 154 8.98 -3.86 -14.02
CA VAL A 154 8.14 -5.04 -13.76
C VAL A 154 7.41 -4.90 -12.43
N TRP A 155 8.07 -4.40 -11.39
CA TRP A 155 7.45 -4.12 -10.11
C TRP A 155 6.30 -3.10 -10.23
N PHE A 156 6.54 -2.00 -10.94
CA PHE A 156 5.52 -0.97 -11.17
C PHE A 156 4.32 -1.52 -11.97
N ALA A 157 4.57 -2.34 -12.99
CA ALA A 157 3.51 -3.01 -13.74
C ALA A 157 2.67 -3.94 -12.85
N ALA A 158 3.30 -4.67 -11.92
CA ALA A 158 2.60 -5.52 -10.95
C ALA A 158 1.73 -4.69 -9.99
N VAL A 159 2.22 -3.54 -9.52
CA VAL A 159 1.45 -2.61 -8.67
C VAL A 159 0.23 -2.07 -9.44
N LEU A 160 0.41 -1.61 -10.68
CA LEU A 160 -0.70 -1.13 -11.51
C LEU A 160 -1.74 -2.23 -11.76
N ALA A 161 -1.30 -3.45 -12.07
CA ALA A 161 -2.19 -4.59 -12.24
C ALA A 161 -2.99 -4.88 -10.97
N LEU A 162 -2.34 -4.85 -9.79
CA LEU A 162 -3.01 -5.00 -8.50
C LEU A 162 -4.07 -3.91 -8.28
N ILE A 163 -3.73 -2.65 -8.53
CA ILE A 163 -4.66 -1.51 -8.40
C ILE A 163 -5.88 -1.71 -9.31
N VAL A 164 -5.69 -2.06 -10.59
CA VAL A 164 -6.77 -2.29 -11.55
C VAL A 164 -7.68 -3.43 -11.09
N VAL A 165 -7.12 -4.54 -10.60
CA VAL A 165 -7.90 -5.68 -10.11
C VAL A 165 -8.68 -5.31 -8.85
N LEU A 166 -8.12 -4.48 -7.96
CA LEU A 166 -8.84 -3.95 -6.80
C LEU A 166 -10.01 -3.05 -7.23
N TYR A 167 -9.81 -2.13 -8.19
CA TYR A 167 -10.91 -1.32 -8.75
C TYR A 167 -12.03 -2.18 -9.33
N ARG A 168 -11.70 -3.20 -10.12
CA ARG A 168 -12.69 -4.13 -10.68
C ARG A 168 -13.42 -4.93 -9.61
N SER A 169 -12.73 -5.25 -8.51
CA SER A 169 -13.31 -5.98 -7.37
C SER A 169 -14.18 -5.11 -6.48
N ALA A 170 -14.04 -3.78 -6.53
CA ALA A 170 -14.81 -2.86 -5.70
C ALA A 170 -16.33 -2.94 -5.92
N HIS A 171 -16.77 -3.36 -7.11
CA HIS A 171 -18.19 -3.54 -7.43
C HIS A 171 -18.84 -4.75 -6.73
N LEU A 172 -18.06 -5.61 -6.06
CA LEU A 172 -18.61 -6.78 -5.39
C LEU A 172 -19.42 -6.37 -4.13
N PRO A 173 -20.65 -6.89 -3.93
CA PRO A 173 -21.48 -6.53 -2.79
C PRO A 173 -20.89 -6.85 -1.40
N CYS A 174 -19.83 -7.66 -1.31
CA CYS A 174 -19.10 -7.94 -0.05
C CYS A 174 -18.20 -6.80 0.39
N LEU A 175 -17.85 -5.95 -0.58
CA LEU A 175 -16.86 -4.90 -0.48
C LEU A 175 -17.52 -3.53 -0.57
N SER A 176 -18.86 -3.49 -0.68
CA SER A 176 -19.69 -2.33 -0.39
C SER A 176 -20.17 -2.39 1.06
N PRO A 177 -20.07 -1.29 1.83
CA PRO A 177 -20.57 -1.23 3.18
C PRO A 177 -22.07 -0.99 3.06
N ILE A 178 -22.86 -2.07 2.95
CA ILE A 178 -24.30 -1.99 3.13
C ILE A 178 -24.51 -1.88 4.64
N TRP A 179 -24.49 -0.64 5.15
CA TRP A 179 -25.10 -0.34 6.43
C TRP A 179 -26.61 -0.42 6.22
N GLY A 180 -27.17 -1.63 6.35
CA GLY A 180 -28.59 -1.75 6.70
C GLY A 180 -28.75 -1.26 8.15
N PRO A 181 -29.80 -0.51 8.48
CA PRO A 181 -30.05 -0.16 9.86
C PRO A 181 -30.17 -1.45 10.67
N VAL A 182 -29.34 -1.59 11.71
CA VAL A 182 -29.57 -2.57 12.77
C VAL A 182 -30.83 -2.08 13.48
N VAL A 183 -31.98 -2.62 13.08
CA VAL A 183 -33.20 -2.50 13.88
C VAL A 183 -32.96 -3.38 15.10
N ILE A 184 -32.67 -2.74 16.23
CA ILE A 184 -32.73 -3.34 17.56
C ILE A 184 -34.19 -3.34 17.99
#